data_AF-A0A7J6R7H2-F1
#
_entry.id   AF-A0A7J6R7H2-F1
#
_cell.length_a   1.000
_cell.length_b   1.000
_cell.length_c   1.000
_cell.angle_alpha   90.00
_cell.angle_beta   90.00
_cell.angle_gamma   90.00
#
_symmetry.space_group_name_H-M   'P 1'
#
loop_
_entity.id
_entity.type
_entity.pdbx_description
1 polymer ?
#
loop_
_entity_poly.entity_id
_entity_poly.type
_entity_poly.pdbx_seq_one_letter_code
_entity_poly.pdbx_strand_id
1 'polypeptide(L)'
;MRPSEFVHSLLKSKDLTAPSNVCRISPLDIVRSPNPDSLKVMSEKFVAEHLGKESKGTETWKMEINSRNMSNMKRQMVLDLVSPYVDDSKHEVSIVGAELTLLVEVNQLLCGMSLCREFEALNKYHIGKCLGYGTDDE
;
A
#
# COMPACT_ATOMS: atom_id res chain seq x y z
N MET A 1 2.44 -1.06 16.84
CA MET A 1 1.33 -0.73 15.92
C MET A 1 1.91 0.04 14.76
N ARG A 2 1.71 -0.46 13.54
CA ARG A 2 2.18 0.18 12.31
C ARG A 2 1.17 1.21 11.80
N PRO A 3 1.60 2.24 11.04
CA PRO A 3 0.69 3.18 10.39
C PRO A 3 -0.44 2.51 9.61
N SER A 4 -0.17 1.45 8.85
CA SER A 4 -1.17 0.68 8.10
C SER A 4 -2.24 0.06 8.99
N GLU A 5 -1.84 -0.54 10.11
CA GLU A 5 -2.74 -1.14 11.11
C GLU A 5 -3.60 -0.08 11.80
N PHE A 6 -2.99 1.06 12.15
CA PHE A 6 -3.69 2.17 12.77
C PHE A 6 -4.76 2.75 11.84
N VAL A 7 -4.41 3.06 10.60
CA VAL A 7 -5.35 3.61 9.61
C VAL A 7 -6.44 2.60 9.29
N HIS A 8 -6.12 1.32 9.13
CA HIS A 8 -7.12 0.28 8.93
C HIS A 8 -8.13 0.24 10.10
N SER A 9 -7.63 0.25 11.34
CA SER A 9 -8.47 0.25 12.54
C SER A 9 -9.33 1.52 12.65
N LEU A 10 -8.75 2.68 12.30
CA LEU A 10 -9.44 3.97 12.29
C LEU A 10 -10.55 4.03 11.23
N LEU A 11 -10.34 3.44 10.05
CA LEU A 11 -11.36 3.44 9.00
C LEU A 11 -12.46 2.39 9.23
N LYS A 12 -12.16 1.35 10.01
CA LYS A 12 -13.15 0.38 10.48
C LYS A 12 -13.93 0.90 11.68
N SER A 13 -13.39 1.83 12.47
CA SER A 13 -14.16 2.47 13.54
C SER A 13 -15.21 3.38 12.93
N LYS A 14 -16.46 3.26 13.41
CA LYS A 14 -17.59 4.07 12.92
C LYS A 14 -17.57 5.50 13.48
N ASP A 15 -16.55 5.84 14.25
CA ASP A 15 -16.45 7.10 15.01
C ASP A 15 -15.68 8.19 14.26
N LEU A 16 -15.21 7.90 13.04
CA LEU A 16 -14.48 8.88 12.25
C LEU A 16 -15.46 9.86 11.57
N THR A 17 -15.39 11.13 11.97
CA THR A 17 -16.00 12.21 11.20
C THR A 17 -15.02 12.66 10.11
N ALA A 18 -15.48 12.74 8.85
CA ALA A 18 -14.64 13.15 7.74
C ALA A 18 -14.12 14.59 7.97
N PRO A 19 -12.80 14.82 8.04
CA PRO A 19 -12.30 16.18 7.93
C PRO A 19 -12.65 16.70 6.53
N SER A 20 -13.25 17.90 6.44
CA SER A 20 -13.84 18.44 5.20
C SER A 20 -12.87 18.59 4.03
N ASN A 21 -11.56 18.48 4.26
CA ASN A 21 -10.51 18.67 3.26
C ASN A 21 -9.55 17.48 3.14
N VAL A 22 -9.89 16.32 3.72
CA VAL A 22 -9.05 15.11 3.63
C VAL A 22 -9.71 14.09 2.72
N CYS A 23 -9.17 13.90 1.53
CA CYS A 23 -9.73 12.95 0.56
C CYS A 23 -9.27 11.50 0.79
N ARG A 24 -7.98 11.29 1.11
CA ARG A 24 -7.37 9.96 1.23
C ARG A 24 -6.26 9.98 2.26
N ILE A 25 -6.11 8.88 2.99
CA ILE A 25 -4.94 8.61 3.85
C ILE A 25 -4.10 7.51 3.21
N SER A 26 -2.81 7.79 2.97
CA SER A 26 -1.82 6.79 2.55
C SER A 26 -0.95 6.41 3.76
N PRO A 27 -1.22 5.30 4.47
CA PRO A 27 -0.37 4.87 5.56
C PRO A 27 0.92 4.27 4.99
N LEU A 28 2.08 4.82 5.34
CA LEU A 28 3.38 4.28 4.96
C LEU A 28 4.08 3.76 6.22
N ASP A 29 4.43 2.48 6.23
CA ASP A 29 5.06 1.81 7.39
C ASP A 29 6.57 2.02 7.40
N ILE A 30 7.16 2.10 6.21
CA ILE A 30 8.57 2.45 6.00
C ILE A 30 8.66 3.52 4.93
N VAL A 31 9.56 4.48 5.14
CA VAL A 31 9.80 5.61 4.24
C VAL A 31 11.31 5.85 4.10
N ARG A 32 11.76 6.14 2.89
CA ARG A 32 13.15 6.49 2.56
C ARG A 32 13.21 7.56 1.47
N SER A 33 14.44 7.99 1.16
CA SER A 33 14.72 8.93 0.08
C SER A 33 14.26 8.38 -1.27
N PRO A 34 13.77 9.22 -2.19
CA PRO A 34 13.12 8.81 -3.44
C PRO A 34 14.15 8.45 -4.52
N ASN A 35 14.86 7.34 -4.34
CA ASN A 35 15.78 6.80 -5.33
C ASN A 35 15.67 5.27 -5.44
N PRO A 36 16.08 4.69 -6.59
CA PRO A 36 15.99 3.25 -6.83
C PRO A 36 16.73 2.39 -5.80
N ASP A 37 17.90 2.82 -5.33
CA ASP A 37 18.69 2.07 -4.35
C ASP A 37 17.99 1.98 -3.00
N SER A 38 17.39 3.09 -2.55
CA SER A 38 16.60 3.14 -1.34
C SER A 38 15.37 2.25 -1.45
N LEU A 39 14.70 2.25 -2.61
CA LEU A 39 13.56 1.37 -2.87
C LEU A 39 13.98 -0.10 -2.80
N LYS A 40 15.09 -0.48 -3.43
CA LYS A 40 15.63 -1.84 -3.40
C LYS A 40 15.91 -2.32 -1.98
N VAL A 41 16.60 -1.53 -1.18
CA VAL A 41 16.92 -1.85 0.22
C VAL A 41 15.64 -1.98 1.07
N MET A 42 14.64 -1.13 0.82
CA MET A 42 13.33 -1.27 1.46
C MET A 42 12.63 -2.56 1.03
N SER A 43 12.63 -2.89 -0.26
CA SER A 43 12.01 -4.12 -0.77
C SER A 43 12.64 -5.35 -0.12
N GLU A 44 13.97 -5.43 -0.12
CA GLU A 44 14.70 -6.56 0.43
C GLU A 44 14.35 -6.85 1.89
N LYS A 45 14.17 -5.80 2.70
CA LYS A 45 13.80 -5.98 4.11
C LYS A 45 12.31 -6.15 4.30
N PHE A 46 11.52 -5.18 3.83
CA PHE A 46 10.10 -5.10 4.13
C PHE A 46 9.29 -6.17 3.39
N VAL A 47 9.57 -6.41 2.11
CA VAL A 47 8.84 -7.43 1.33
C VAL A 47 9.24 -8.81 1.81
N ALA A 48 10.54 -9.06 2.07
CA ALA A 48 10.97 -10.37 2.57
C ALA A 48 10.31 -10.76 3.90
N GLU A 49 10.15 -9.80 4.82
CA GLU A 49 9.49 -9.99 6.12
C GLU A 49 7.98 -10.30 5.98
N HIS A 50 7.30 -9.74 4.97
CA HIS A 50 5.84 -9.72 4.90
C HIS A 50 5.22 -10.60 3.82
N LEU A 51 5.88 -10.71 2.67
CA LEU A 51 5.44 -11.43 1.47
C LEU A 51 6.54 -12.35 0.92
N GLY A 52 7.69 -12.44 1.57
CA GLY A 52 8.80 -13.28 1.16
C GLY A 52 8.98 -14.51 2.05
N LYS A 53 10.19 -15.05 2.09
CA LYS A 53 10.49 -16.32 2.79
C LYS A 53 10.19 -16.29 4.29
N GLU A 54 10.27 -15.12 4.92
CA GLU A 54 10.05 -14.94 6.36
C GLU A 54 8.56 -14.71 6.71
N SER A 55 7.69 -14.55 5.69
CA SER A 55 6.26 -14.39 5.88
C SER A 55 5.64 -15.64 6.53
N LYS A 56 4.63 -15.40 7.37
CA LYS A 56 3.92 -16.44 8.14
C LYS A 56 2.56 -16.84 7.54
N GLY A 57 2.29 -16.50 6.28
CA GLY A 57 0.98 -16.73 5.65
C GLY A 57 1.08 -17.07 4.16
N THR A 58 -0.08 -17.36 3.57
CA THR A 58 -0.25 -17.72 2.15
C THR A 58 -1.33 -16.87 1.50
N GLU A 59 -1.45 -15.62 1.94
CA GLU A 59 -2.51 -14.71 1.47
C GLU A 59 -2.33 -14.35 -0.01
N THR A 60 -3.46 -14.10 -0.66
CA THR A 60 -3.49 -13.44 -1.97
C THR A 60 -3.03 -12.00 -1.84
N TRP A 61 -2.23 -11.53 -2.80
CA TRP A 61 -1.64 -10.20 -2.72
C TRP A 61 -1.68 -9.46 -4.05
N LYS A 62 -1.54 -8.14 -3.95
CA LYS A 62 -1.28 -7.27 -5.10
C LYS A 62 -0.41 -6.09 -4.73
N MET A 63 0.09 -5.40 -5.74
CA MET A 63 0.83 -4.15 -5.56
C MET A 63 0.07 -2.95 -6.13
N GLU A 64 -0.17 -1.95 -5.29
CA GLU A 64 -0.69 -0.65 -5.70
C GLU A 64 0.47 0.35 -5.73
N ILE A 65 0.86 0.80 -6.93
CA ILE A 65 1.95 1.77 -7.10
C ILE A 65 1.36 3.15 -7.35
N ASN A 66 1.57 4.06 -6.41
CA ASN A 66 1.27 5.48 -6.54
C ASN A 66 2.56 6.24 -6.86
N SER A 67 2.77 6.59 -8.14
CA SER A 67 3.89 7.43 -8.57
C SER A 67 3.39 8.82 -8.98
N ARG A 68 3.87 9.87 -8.32
CA ARG A 68 3.49 11.27 -8.60
C ARG A 68 4.72 12.11 -8.93
N ASN A 69 4.68 12.78 -10.08
CA ASN A 69 5.70 13.75 -10.51
C ASN A 69 7.14 13.19 -10.55
N MET A 70 7.30 11.91 -10.84
CA MET A 70 8.61 11.24 -10.93
C MET A 70 8.91 10.80 -12.36
N SER A 71 10.01 11.29 -12.92
CA SER A 71 10.50 10.91 -14.25
C SER A 71 11.44 9.70 -14.21
N ASN A 72 12.16 9.53 -13.10
CA ASN A 72 13.22 8.54 -12.91
C ASN A 72 12.77 7.21 -12.29
N MET A 73 11.57 7.13 -11.69
CA MET A 73 10.99 5.90 -11.12
C MET A 73 9.62 5.60 -11.73
N LYS A 74 9.66 4.95 -12.89
CA LYS A 74 8.46 4.48 -13.59
C LYS A 74 7.91 3.22 -12.93
N ARG A 75 6.63 2.93 -13.18
CA ARG A 75 5.93 1.75 -12.64
C ARG A 75 6.68 0.43 -12.86
N GLN A 76 7.22 0.20 -14.06
CA GLN A 76 7.96 -1.03 -14.37
C GLN A 76 9.23 -1.17 -13.51
N MET A 77 9.98 -0.09 -13.31
CA MET A 77 11.16 -0.11 -12.44
C MET A 77 10.79 -0.44 -11.00
N VAL A 78 9.67 0.08 -10.49
CA VAL A 78 9.19 -0.27 -9.15
C VAL A 78 8.85 -1.76 -9.07
N LEU A 79 8.17 -2.32 -10.08
CA LEU A 79 7.90 -3.76 -10.18
C LEU A 79 9.19 -4.58 -10.13
N ASP A 80 10.16 -4.25 -10.98
CA ASP A 80 11.43 -4.98 -11.08
C ASP A 80 12.24 -4.93 -9.78
N LEU A 81 12.10 -3.86 -8.99
CA LEU A 81 12.79 -3.68 -7.70
C LEU A 81 12.07 -4.30 -6.51
N VAL A 82 10.81 -4.72 -6.67
CA VAL A 82 9.96 -5.21 -5.57
C VAL A 82 9.67 -6.70 -5.73
N SER A 83 9.21 -7.12 -6.91
CA SER A 83 8.75 -8.49 -7.17
C SER A 83 9.76 -9.58 -6.86
N PRO A 84 11.09 -9.42 -7.06
CA PRO A 84 12.05 -10.49 -6.76
C PRO A 84 12.12 -10.91 -5.28
N TYR A 85 11.56 -10.11 -4.38
CA TYR A 85 11.59 -10.37 -2.93
C TYR A 85 10.30 -11.04 -2.42
N VAL A 86 9.32 -11.24 -3.29
CA VAL A 86 8.09 -11.98 -3.00
C VAL A 86 8.36 -13.48 -3.16
N ASP A 87 7.81 -14.27 -2.24
CA ASP A 87 7.84 -15.73 -2.34
C ASP A 87 6.58 -16.22 -3.08
N ASP A 88 6.65 -16.25 -4.41
CA ASP A 88 5.55 -16.68 -5.30
C ASP A 88 5.13 -18.15 -5.07
N SER A 89 5.93 -18.94 -4.33
CA SER A 89 5.55 -20.31 -3.95
C SER A 89 4.57 -20.34 -2.77
N LYS A 90 4.48 -19.25 -2.00
CA LYS A 90 3.58 -19.09 -0.84
C LYS A 90 2.39 -18.19 -1.12
N HIS A 91 2.62 -17.10 -1.87
CA HIS A 91 1.62 -16.06 -2.07
C HIS A 91 1.14 -16.02 -3.52
N GLU A 92 -0.17 -15.96 -3.71
CA GLU A 92 -0.78 -15.88 -5.03
C GLU A 92 -1.07 -14.42 -5.41
N VAL A 93 -0.68 -14.02 -6.62
CA VAL A 93 -1.00 -12.67 -7.14
C VAL A 93 -2.49 -12.63 -7.52
N SER A 94 -3.23 -11.67 -6.96
CA SER A 94 -4.63 -11.44 -7.32
C SER A 94 -4.89 -9.98 -7.70
N ILE A 95 -5.41 -9.74 -8.91
CA ILE A 95 -5.73 -8.39 -9.38
C ILE A 95 -7.01 -7.86 -8.71
N VAL A 96 -7.92 -8.76 -8.33
CA VAL A 96 -9.25 -8.45 -7.79
C VAL A 96 -9.46 -9.15 -6.45
N GLY A 97 -9.76 -8.40 -5.40
CA GLY A 97 -10.07 -8.98 -4.10
C GLY A 97 -8.88 -9.54 -3.33
N ALA A 98 -7.65 -9.09 -3.63
CA ALA A 98 -6.46 -9.48 -2.86
C ALA A 98 -6.63 -9.15 -1.37
N GLU A 99 -6.26 -10.12 -0.51
CA GLU A 99 -6.29 -9.97 0.94
C GLU A 99 -5.27 -8.94 1.44
N LEU A 100 -4.09 -8.94 0.81
CA LEU A 100 -3.00 -8.01 1.06
C LEU A 100 -2.78 -7.09 -0.13
N THR A 101 -2.60 -5.80 0.13
CA THR A 101 -2.13 -4.83 -0.85
C THR A 101 -0.81 -4.24 -0.37
N LEU A 102 0.27 -4.53 -1.09
CA LEU A 102 1.53 -3.82 -0.96
C LEU A 102 1.37 -2.44 -1.60
N LEU A 103 1.16 -1.42 -0.78
CA LEU A 103 1.10 -0.04 -1.24
C LEU A 103 2.53 0.48 -1.37
N VAL A 104 2.88 0.97 -2.56
CA VAL A 104 4.17 1.62 -2.83
C VAL A 104 3.91 3.04 -3.28
N GLU A 105 4.29 4.01 -2.45
CA GLU A 105 4.16 5.44 -2.74
C GLU A 105 5.52 5.98 -3.15
N VAL A 106 5.59 6.68 -4.29
CA VAL A 106 6.81 7.26 -4.82
C VAL A 106 6.52 8.68 -5.32
N ASN A 107 7.23 9.66 -4.79
CA ASN A 107 7.17 11.05 -5.24
C ASN A 107 8.55 11.72 -5.06
N GLN A 108 8.66 13.00 -5.39
CA GLN A 108 9.93 13.73 -5.34
C GLN A 108 10.51 13.91 -3.93
N LEU A 109 9.71 13.69 -2.88
CA LEU A 109 10.12 13.84 -1.49
C LEU A 109 10.51 12.50 -0.87
N LEU A 110 9.83 11.41 -1.25
CA LEU A 110 10.00 10.12 -0.61
C LEU A 110 9.61 8.94 -1.51
N CYS A 111 10.12 7.77 -1.15
CA CYS A 111 9.49 6.50 -1.47
C CYS A 111 9.14 5.77 -0.18
N GLY A 112 8.02 5.06 -0.16
CA GLY A 112 7.59 4.32 1.02
C GLY A 112 6.71 3.13 0.69
N MET A 113 6.63 2.20 1.64
CA MET A 113 5.84 0.99 1.52
C MET A 113 4.97 0.74 2.75
N SER A 114 3.85 0.07 2.54
CA SER A 114 3.05 -0.54 3.60
C SER A 114 2.31 -1.76 3.10
N LEU A 115 1.97 -2.66 4.02
CA LEU A 115 1.15 -3.83 3.74
C LEU A 115 -0.26 -3.59 4.29
N CYS A 116 -1.20 -3.31 3.39
CA CYS A 116 -2.57 -2.94 3.74
C CYS A 116 -3.50 -4.15 3.64
N ARG A 117 -4.39 -4.32 4.62
CA ARG A 117 -5.49 -5.30 4.58
C ARG A 117 -6.79 -4.63 4.15
N GLU A 118 -7.61 -5.36 3.40
CA GLU A 118 -8.93 -4.92 2.93
C GLU A 118 -8.90 -3.58 2.16
N PHE A 119 -7.79 -3.29 1.47
CA PHE A 119 -7.53 -1.99 0.85
C PHE A 119 -8.63 -1.57 -0.14
N GLU A 120 -9.11 -2.49 -0.96
CA GLU A 120 -10.22 -2.23 -1.90
C GLU A 120 -11.56 -2.08 -1.19
N ALA A 121 -11.85 -2.94 -0.21
CA ALA A 121 -13.10 -2.88 0.55
C ALA A 121 -13.20 -1.57 1.36
N LEU A 122 -12.06 -1.01 1.75
CA LEU A 122 -11.95 0.31 2.36
C LEU A 122 -11.72 1.42 1.32
N ASN A 123 -12.25 1.27 0.10
CA ASN A 123 -12.25 2.28 -0.95
C ASN A 123 -10.87 2.91 -1.21
N LYS A 124 -9.79 2.12 -1.15
CA LYS A 124 -8.40 2.59 -1.28
C LYS A 124 -8.08 3.72 -0.30
N TYR A 125 -8.66 3.63 0.89
CA TYR A 125 -8.59 4.58 1.99
C TYR A 125 -9.05 6.00 1.62
N HIS A 126 -9.98 6.10 0.66
CA HIS A 126 -10.64 7.36 0.36
C HIS A 126 -11.70 7.67 1.43
N ILE A 127 -11.40 8.65 2.29
CA ILE A 127 -12.13 8.94 3.53
C ILE A 127 -13.61 9.21 3.27
N GLY A 128 -13.93 10.06 2.28
CA GLY A 128 -15.31 10.35 1.93
C GLY A 128 -16.09 9.09 1.54
N LYS A 129 -15.48 8.19 0.78
CA LYS A 129 -16.12 6.96 0.30
C LYS A 129 -16.27 5.93 1.42
N CYS A 130 -15.29 5.83 2.31
CA CYS A 130 -15.38 4.98 3.50
C CYS A 130 -16.52 5.40 4.45
N LEU A 131 -16.79 6.70 4.53
CA LEU A 131 -17.79 7.26 5.43
C LEU A 131 -19.16 7.47 4.77
N GLY A 132 -19.34 7.04 3.51
CA GLY A 132 -20.60 7.17 2.78
C GLY A 132 -20.89 8.58 2.25
N TYR A 133 -19.90 9.47 2.21
CA TYR A 133 -20.03 10.76 1.54
C TYR A 133 -19.82 10.60 0.03
N GLY A 134 -20.80 11.06 -0.76
CA GLY A 134 -20.76 11.02 -2.22
C GLY A 134 -21.33 9.75 -2.86
N THR A 135 -22.28 9.06 -2.20
CA THR A 135 -23.10 8.00 -2.80
C THR A 135 -24.48 8.49 -3.27
N ASP A 136 -24.72 9.80 -3.28
CA ASP A 136 -25.85 10.40 -3.96
C ASP A 136 -25.35 10.94 -5.32
N ASP A 137 -25.96 10.43 -6.40
CA ASP A 137 -25.85 10.81 -7.81
C ASP A 137 -24.61 10.35 -8.61
N GLU A 138 -24.70 9.13 -9.16
CA GLU A 138 -24.62 8.82 -10.62
C GLU A 138 -25.04 7.38 -10.93
#